data_AF-A0A9P7D117-F1
#
_entry.id   AF-A0A9P7D117-F1
#
_cell.length_a   1.000
_cell.length_b   1.000
_cell.length_c   1.000
_cell.angle_alpha   90.00
_cell.angle_beta   90.00
_cell.angle_gamma   90.00
#
_symmetry.space_group_name_H-M   'P 1'
#
loop_
_entity.id
_entity.type
_entity.pdbx_description
1 polymer ?
#
loop_
_entity_poly.entity_id
_entity_poly.type
_entity_poly.pdbx_seq_one_letter_code
_entity_poly.pdbx_strand_id
1 'polypeptide(L)'
;WQSNPISRSPTVSGLQEALALFPCPENIATTAESSKRWKSALISLLAHKFHTDSNHLQSDAKVGFHPLTVEHYHTGASKFEKSSQSTKYQNWQARTDHINIILHNILDLCTLLDRLTGGSTVFLHHPGAVAPKSSITPQMLNAHVYANPKVLAEHPELHVVIAQISQLFTAHYATPLAELFATNCYRAGWSSSSTQDPYPQANRTDDSKLPLVPPPITPGSSHFVIPGRPMDTLHRLLSCPQLLSYLPKSDAGHVTW
;
A
#
# COMPACT_ATOMS: atom_id res chain seq x y z
N TRP A 1 23.97 -7.06 11.00
CA TRP A 1 23.19 -5.81 10.98
C TRP A 1 22.53 -5.57 12.32
N GLN A 2 21.69 -6.48 12.83
CA GLN A 2 21.03 -6.33 14.14
C GLN A 2 21.99 -6.06 15.33
N SER A 3 23.23 -6.55 15.27
CA SER A 3 24.28 -6.26 16.26
C SER A 3 25.01 -4.92 16.07
N ASN A 4 24.71 -4.19 14.99
CA ASN A 4 25.35 -2.91 14.69
C ASN A 4 24.65 -1.79 15.50
N PRO A 5 25.40 -0.92 16.20
CA PRO A 5 24.85 0.22 16.95
C PRO A 5 23.93 1.15 16.15
N ILE A 6 24.07 1.18 14.82
CA ILE A 6 23.24 2.01 13.92
C ILE A 6 21.96 1.30 13.45
N SER A 7 21.78 0.03 13.79
CA SER A 7 20.60 -0.74 13.40
C SER A 7 19.35 -0.14 14.01
N ARG A 8 18.34 0.13 13.19
CA ARG A 8 17.02 0.61 13.59
C ARG A 8 15.95 -0.22 12.92
N SER A 9 14.82 -0.38 13.59
CA SER A 9 13.63 -0.97 12.98
C SER A 9 13.13 -0.05 11.85
N PRO A 10 12.61 -0.56 10.72
CA PRO A 10 12.06 0.26 9.65
C PRO A 10 10.66 0.82 9.99
N THR A 11 10.50 1.33 11.21
CA THR A 11 9.30 2.01 11.72
C THR A 11 9.43 3.52 11.53
N VAL A 12 8.36 4.28 11.81
CA VAL A 12 8.42 5.76 11.78
C VAL A 12 9.51 6.28 12.73
N SER A 13 9.55 5.75 13.96
CA SER A 13 10.55 6.10 14.96
C SER A 13 11.95 5.70 14.52
N GLY A 14 12.14 4.47 14.04
CA GLY A 14 13.45 4.03 13.61
C GLY A 14 13.98 4.78 12.39
N LEU A 15 13.12 5.25 11.48
CA LEU A 15 13.52 6.18 10.41
C LEU A 15 13.96 7.54 10.96
N GLN A 16 13.25 8.09 11.94
CA GLN A 16 13.64 9.37 12.57
C GLN A 16 15.00 9.24 13.27
N GLU A 17 15.23 8.14 13.98
CA GLU A 17 16.52 7.85 14.61
C GLU A 17 17.63 7.65 13.57
N ALA A 18 17.35 6.96 12.46
CA ALA A 18 18.30 6.81 11.37
C ALA A 18 18.62 8.14 10.69
N LEU A 19 17.64 9.04 10.53
CA LEU A 19 17.86 10.38 9.99
C LEU A 19 18.71 11.26 10.92
N ALA A 20 18.63 11.05 12.24
CA ALA A 20 19.49 11.75 13.20
C ALA A 20 20.95 11.28 13.11
N LEU A 21 21.17 9.99 12.81
CA LEU A 21 22.52 9.42 12.59
C LEU A 21 23.07 9.73 11.20
N PHE A 22 22.19 9.74 10.20
CA PHE A 22 22.49 9.91 8.78
C PHE A 22 21.62 11.02 8.20
N PRO A 23 21.92 12.29 8.53
CA PRO A 23 21.17 13.41 7.98
C PRO A 23 21.29 13.44 6.46
N CYS A 24 20.26 13.97 5.79
CA CYS A 24 20.31 14.15 4.34
C CYS A 24 21.50 15.07 3.99
N PRO A 25 22.45 14.62 3.15
CA PRO A 25 23.57 15.46 2.74
C PRO A 25 23.09 16.78 2.13
N GLU A 26 23.76 17.90 2.42
CA GLU A 26 23.32 19.25 1.99
C GLU A 26 23.16 19.35 0.46
N ASN A 27 24.05 18.69 -0.29
CA ASN A 27 24.00 18.63 -1.75
C ASN A 27 22.81 17.80 -2.30
N ILE A 28 22.22 16.94 -1.47
CA ILE A 28 21.00 16.20 -1.79
C ILE A 28 19.78 16.97 -1.29
N ALA A 29 19.83 17.62 -0.13
CA ALA A 29 18.71 18.31 0.52
C ALA A 29 18.21 19.58 -0.21
N THR A 30 18.55 19.76 -1.48
CA THR A 30 18.19 20.91 -2.32
C THR A 30 16.69 21.00 -2.62
N THR A 31 15.95 19.90 -2.55
CA THR A 31 14.51 19.86 -2.79
C THR A 31 13.77 18.92 -1.83
N ALA A 32 12.46 19.15 -1.68
CA ALA A 32 11.59 18.23 -0.94
C ALA A 32 11.59 16.81 -1.53
N GLU A 33 11.73 16.70 -2.86
CA GLU A 33 11.79 15.42 -3.56
C GLU A 33 13.08 14.66 -3.24
N SER A 34 14.22 15.33 -3.28
CA SER A 34 15.49 14.73 -2.88
C SER A 34 15.50 14.26 -1.43
N SER A 35 14.82 14.99 -0.54
CA SER A 35 14.63 14.59 0.86
C SER A 35 13.79 13.32 0.99
N LYS A 36 12.77 13.13 0.14
CA LYS A 36 11.99 11.87 0.10
C LYS A 36 12.83 10.72 -0.41
N ARG A 37 13.66 10.93 -1.44
CA ARG A 37 14.59 9.92 -1.96
C ARG A 37 15.58 9.46 -0.89
N TRP A 38 16.11 10.39 -0.10
CA TRP A 38 16.99 10.05 1.03
C TRP A 38 16.28 9.17 2.07
N LYS A 39 15.04 9.51 2.44
CA LYS A 39 14.23 8.66 3.34
C LYS A 39 14.01 7.27 2.76
N SER A 40 13.71 7.15 1.47
CA SER A 40 13.55 5.86 0.78
C SER A 40 14.85 5.03 0.81
N ALA A 41 16.00 5.66 0.57
CA ALA A 41 17.30 5.02 0.67
C ALA A 41 17.59 4.50 2.09
N LEU A 42 17.31 5.31 3.11
CA LEU A 42 17.45 4.88 4.51
C LEU A 42 16.50 3.73 4.85
N ILE A 43 15.23 3.79 4.45
CA ILE A 43 14.29 2.68 4.64
C ILE A 43 14.82 1.41 3.99
N SER A 44 15.36 1.49 2.77
CA SER A 44 15.93 0.34 2.05
C SER A 44 17.12 -0.27 2.80
N LEU A 45 17.98 0.59 3.37
CA LEU A 45 19.08 0.15 4.22
C LEU A 45 18.57 -0.57 5.48
N LEU A 46 17.57 0.00 6.15
CA LEU A 46 16.98 -0.57 7.37
C LEU A 46 16.24 -1.89 7.09
N ALA A 47 15.57 -2.01 5.95
CA ALA A 47 14.77 -3.17 5.55
C ALA A 47 15.60 -4.30 4.89
N HIS A 48 16.91 -4.12 4.71
CA HIS A 48 17.76 -5.11 4.07
C HIS A 48 17.66 -6.47 4.80
N LYS A 49 17.45 -7.55 4.02
CA LYS A 49 17.22 -8.94 4.47
C LYS A 49 15.93 -9.22 5.24
N PHE A 50 14.98 -8.28 5.34
CA PHE A 50 13.69 -8.57 5.99
C PHE A 50 12.91 -9.71 5.32
N HIS A 51 13.04 -9.90 4.01
CA HIS A 51 12.39 -11.04 3.34
C HIS A 51 13.04 -12.41 3.69
N THR A 52 14.25 -12.44 4.26
CA THR A 52 15.04 -13.64 4.57
C THR A 52 15.43 -13.74 6.05
N ASP A 53 14.78 -13.00 6.94
CA ASP A 53 15.14 -12.92 8.36
C ASP A 53 14.55 -14.05 9.24
N SER A 54 13.74 -14.93 8.64
CA SER A 54 13.04 -16.05 9.29
C SER A 54 12.05 -15.65 10.39
N ASN A 55 11.66 -14.37 10.50
CA ASN A 55 10.76 -13.88 11.54
C ASN A 55 9.30 -13.72 11.08
N HIS A 56 8.98 -14.07 9.83
CA HIS A 56 7.64 -13.89 9.25
C HIS A 56 6.49 -14.53 10.04
N LEU A 57 6.77 -15.60 10.79
CA LEU A 57 5.78 -16.31 11.62
C LEU A 57 5.72 -15.82 13.07
N GLN A 58 6.61 -14.90 13.46
CA GLN A 58 6.60 -14.34 14.81
C GLN A 58 5.35 -13.48 14.99
N SER A 59 4.65 -13.72 16.09
CA SER A 59 3.54 -12.90 16.52
C SER A 59 3.59 -12.72 18.02
N ASP A 60 3.17 -11.55 18.50
CA ASP A 60 2.88 -11.35 19.91
C ASP A 60 1.69 -12.27 20.27
N ALA A 61 1.91 -13.23 21.17
CA ALA A 61 0.89 -14.22 21.52
C ALA A 61 -0.40 -13.61 22.10
N LYS A 62 -0.33 -12.39 22.65
CA LYS A 62 -1.50 -11.70 23.21
C LYS A 62 -2.26 -10.92 22.14
N VAL A 63 -1.54 -10.29 21.23
CA VAL A 63 -2.12 -9.35 20.26
C VAL A 63 -2.38 -9.99 18.89
N GLY A 64 -1.55 -10.95 18.47
CA GLY A 64 -1.60 -11.60 17.17
C GLY A 64 -0.89 -10.85 16.04
N PHE A 65 -0.28 -9.70 16.32
CA PHE A 65 0.53 -8.94 15.35
C PHE A 65 2.01 -9.33 15.42
N HIS A 66 2.72 -9.17 14.30
CA HIS A 66 4.18 -9.25 14.28
C HIS A 66 4.78 -8.17 15.21
N PRO A 67 5.87 -8.46 15.96
CA PRO A 67 6.47 -7.47 16.88
C PRO A 67 6.78 -6.13 16.23
N LEU A 68 7.25 -6.12 14.97
CA LEU A 68 7.49 -4.89 14.21
C LEU A 68 6.20 -4.09 13.95
N THR A 69 5.07 -4.76 13.72
CA THR A 69 3.77 -4.08 13.57
C THR A 69 3.38 -3.44 14.89
N VAL A 70 3.54 -4.16 16.01
CA VAL A 70 3.29 -3.60 17.35
C VAL A 70 4.18 -2.37 17.56
N GLU A 71 5.49 -2.47 17.32
CA GLU A 71 6.43 -1.36 17.42
C GLU A 71 5.98 -0.17 16.55
N HIS A 72 5.69 -0.40 15.27
CA HIS A 72 5.26 0.63 14.32
C HIS A 72 4.02 1.39 14.80
N TYR A 73 3.10 0.73 15.51
CA TYR A 73 1.87 1.32 16.05
C TYR A 73 1.99 1.78 17.51
N HIS A 74 3.06 1.47 18.24
CA HIS A 74 3.22 1.82 19.67
C HIS A 74 4.34 2.82 19.97
N THR A 75 5.27 3.09 19.05
CA THR A 75 6.39 4.00 19.31
C THR A 75 6.17 5.40 18.72
N GLY A 76 6.77 6.42 19.35
CA GLY A 76 6.83 7.79 18.85
C GLY A 76 5.47 8.38 18.45
N ALA A 77 5.43 9.01 17.28
CA ALA A 77 4.23 9.57 16.66
C ALA A 77 3.19 8.51 16.24
N SER A 78 3.29 7.26 16.67
CA SER A 78 2.25 6.26 16.44
C SER A 78 1.52 5.83 17.70
N LYS A 79 2.05 6.15 18.89
CA LYS A 79 1.53 5.67 20.16
C LYS A 79 0.09 6.13 20.42
N PHE A 80 -0.76 5.18 20.83
CA PHE A 80 -2.10 5.46 21.36
C PHE A 80 -2.01 6.02 22.78
N GLU A 81 -1.69 7.31 22.91
CA GLU A 81 -1.89 8.05 24.15
C GLU A 81 -3.19 8.88 24.09
N LYS A 82 -3.73 9.24 25.26
CA LYS A 82 -4.77 10.28 25.34
C LYS A 82 -4.15 11.59 24.87
N SER A 83 -4.31 11.87 23.59
CA SER A 83 -3.78 13.05 22.92
C SER A 83 -4.91 13.83 22.24
N SER A 84 -4.60 15.08 21.89
CA SER A 84 -5.51 15.93 21.14
C SER A 84 -5.86 15.31 19.78
N GLN A 85 -7.01 15.68 19.21
CA GLN A 85 -7.41 15.23 17.87
C GLN A 85 -6.37 15.61 16.80
N SER A 86 -5.75 16.78 16.92
CA SER A 86 -4.67 17.25 16.04
C SER A 86 -3.45 16.30 16.09
N THR A 87 -3.03 15.91 17.29
CA THR A 87 -1.93 14.94 17.47
C THR A 87 -2.26 13.59 16.84
N LYS A 88 -3.50 13.08 17.04
CA LYS A 88 -3.93 11.82 16.41
C LYS A 88 -3.89 11.88 14.89
N TYR A 89 -4.32 13.01 14.31
CA TYR A 89 -4.28 13.23 12.87
C TYR A 89 -2.84 13.29 12.34
N GLN A 90 -1.95 14.05 12.99
CA GLN A 90 -0.53 14.11 12.63
C GLN A 90 0.15 12.74 12.69
N ASN A 91 -0.17 11.98 13.74
CA ASN A 91 0.32 10.62 13.94
C ASN A 91 -0.16 9.68 12.82
N TRP A 92 -1.44 9.76 12.45
CA TRP A 92 -1.98 9.03 11.31
C TRP A 92 -1.29 9.42 10.00
N GLN A 93 -1.11 10.71 9.76
CA GLN A 93 -0.46 11.21 8.55
C GLN A 93 1.00 10.73 8.45
N ALA A 94 1.76 10.80 9.54
CA ALA A 94 3.15 10.31 9.57
C ALA A 94 3.26 8.81 9.23
N ARG A 95 2.33 7.98 9.71
CA ARG A 95 2.27 6.55 9.36
C ARG A 95 1.93 6.35 7.88
N THR A 96 0.90 7.04 7.40
CA THR A 96 0.49 6.98 5.99
C THR A 96 1.62 7.39 5.07
N ASP A 97 2.33 8.47 5.39
CA ASP A 97 3.50 8.93 4.62
C ASP A 97 4.64 7.90 4.63
N HIS A 98 4.94 7.30 5.79
CA HIS A 98 5.97 6.26 5.90
C HIS A 98 5.64 5.02 5.07
N ILE A 99 4.40 4.54 5.15
CA ILE A 99 3.92 3.39 4.36
C ILE A 99 3.96 3.71 2.86
N ASN A 100 3.56 4.92 2.46
CA ASN A 100 3.62 5.36 1.07
C ASN A 100 5.06 5.42 0.53
N ILE A 101 6.05 5.81 1.36
CA ILE A 101 7.46 5.77 0.95
C ILE A 101 7.90 4.32 0.68
N ILE A 102 7.53 3.38 1.56
CA ILE A 102 7.84 1.95 1.35
C ILE A 102 7.17 1.44 0.08
N LEU A 103 5.88 1.73 -0.10
CA LEU A 103 5.12 1.31 -1.27
C LEU A 103 5.76 1.84 -2.55
N HIS A 104 5.98 3.14 -2.67
CA HIS A 104 6.59 3.73 -3.86
C HIS A 104 7.98 3.17 -4.14
N ASN A 105 8.80 2.93 -3.11
CA ASN A 105 10.09 2.28 -3.28
C ASN A 105 9.97 0.87 -3.88
N ILE A 106 8.98 0.07 -3.44
CA ILE A 106 8.71 -1.25 -4.05
C ILE A 106 8.31 -1.08 -5.52
N LEU A 107 7.43 -0.14 -5.85
CA LEU A 107 7.01 0.10 -7.24
C LEU A 107 8.17 0.57 -8.14
N ASP A 108 9.06 1.41 -7.61
CA ASP A 108 10.27 1.86 -8.30
C ASP A 108 11.22 0.68 -8.55
N LEU A 109 11.42 -0.21 -7.56
CA LEU A 109 12.25 -1.40 -7.70
C LEU A 109 11.65 -2.42 -8.68
N CYS A 110 10.33 -2.64 -8.68
CA CYS A 110 9.65 -3.45 -9.70
C CYS A 110 9.89 -2.85 -11.10
N THR A 111 9.75 -1.53 -11.25
CA THR A 111 10.00 -0.84 -12.52
C THR A 111 11.44 -0.98 -12.98
N LEU A 112 12.40 -0.82 -12.08
CA LEU A 112 13.81 -0.99 -12.38
C LEU A 112 14.10 -2.43 -12.81
N LEU A 113 13.57 -3.42 -12.08
CA LEU A 113 13.75 -4.84 -12.39
C LEU A 113 13.21 -5.18 -13.78
N ASP A 114 11.98 -4.78 -14.08
CA ASP A 114 11.35 -5.00 -15.38
C ASP A 114 12.15 -4.35 -16.52
N ARG A 115 12.63 -3.12 -16.33
CA ARG A 115 13.45 -2.41 -17.34
C ARG A 115 14.83 -3.04 -17.56
N LEU A 116 15.48 -3.49 -16.49
CA LEU A 116 16.82 -4.07 -16.60
C LEU A 116 16.80 -5.49 -17.18
N THR A 117 15.73 -6.24 -16.94
CA THR A 117 15.64 -7.66 -17.33
C THR A 117 14.78 -7.89 -18.57
N GLY A 118 14.00 -6.90 -19.01
CA GLY A 118 12.94 -7.09 -20.00
C GLY A 118 11.76 -7.91 -19.47
N GLY A 119 11.71 -8.16 -18.16
CA GLY A 119 10.63 -8.89 -17.50
C GLY A 119 9.36 -8.07 -17.30
N SER A 120 8.36 -8.71 -16.70
CA SER A 120 7.13 -8.06 -16.26
C SER A 120 6.73 -8.55 -14.87
N THR A 121 6.57 -7.60 -13.94
CA THR A 121 6.16 -7.86 -12.57
C THR A 121 4.69 -7.47 -12.39
N VAL A 122 3.97 -8.26 -11.60
CA VAL A 122 2.68 -7.88 -11.02
C VAL A 122 2.83 -7.91 -9.51
N PHE A 123 2.50 -6.81 -8.84
CA PHE A 123 2.52 -6.70 -7.38
C PHE A 123 1.16 -6.22 -6.89
N LEU A 124 0.63 -6.89 -5.87
CA LEU A 124 -0.63 -6.53 -5.22
C LEU A 124 -0.39 -6.33 -3.74
N HIS A 125 -0.93 -5.24 -3.19
CA HIS A 125 -0.83 -4.92 -1.78
C HIS A 125 -2.15 -4.41 -1.22
N HIS A 126 -2.46 -4.86 -0.01
CA HIS A 126 -3.49 -4.31 0.84
C HIS A 126 -2.94 -4.22 2.27
N PRO A 127 -3.08 -3.09 2.97
CA PRO A 127 -2.47 -2.90 4.30
C PRO A 127 -3.18 -3.68 5.42
N GLY A 128 -4.33 -4.30 5.14
CA GLY A 128 -5.19 -4.97 6.13
C GLY A 128 -5.97 -3.99 7.01
N ALA A 129 -5.39 -2.85 7.36
CA ALA A 129 -6.06 -1.78 8.07
C ALA A 129 -7.24 -1.21 7.24
N VAL A 130 -8.40 -1.11 7.87
CA VAL A 130 -9.60 -0.48 7.32
C VAL A 130 -10.04 0.71 8.19
N ALA A 131 -10.90 1.56 7.65
CA ALA A 131 -11.46 2.67 8.43
C ALA A 131 -12.23 2.12 9.65
N PRO A 132 -12.15 2.78 10.82
CA PRO A 132 -12.93 2.35 11.98
C PRO A 132 -14.42 2.24 11.64
N LYS A 133 -15.04 1.12 12.05
CA LYS A 133 -16.48 0.82 11.83
C LYS A 133 -16.90 0.67 10.37
N SER A 134 -15.98 0.63 9.40
CA SER A 134 -16.33 0.27 8.02
C SER A 134 -16.68 -1.22 7.94
N SER A 135 -17.63 -1.58 7.08
CA SER A 135 -17.85 -2.97 6.73
C SER A 135 -16.61 -3.55 6.05
N ILE A 136 -16.20 -4.74 6.47
CA ILE A 136 -15.11 -5.48 5.83
C ILE A 136 -15.77 -6.42 4.82
N THR A 137 -15.82 -5.98 3.57
CA THR A 137 -16.35 -6.75 2.44
C THR A 137 -15.46 -6.49 1.23
N PRO A 138 -15.39 -7.39 0.23
CA PRO A 138 -14.49 -7.20 -0.92
C PRO A 138 -14.70 -5.86 -1.64
N GLN A 139 -15.96 -5.43 -1.80
CA GLN A 139 -16.32 -4.13 -2.37
C GLN A 139 -15.99 -2.91 -1.50
N MET A 140 -15.50 -3.11 -0.28
CA MET A 140 -15.07 -2.01 0.60
C MET A 140 -13.55 -1.83 0.61
N LEU A 141 -12.82 -2.73 -0.06
CA LEU A 141 -11.37 -2.77 -0.07
C LEU A 141 -10.83 -2.34 -1.43
N ASN A 142 -9.60 -1.81 -1.42
CA ASN A 142 -8.90 -1.36 -2.61
C ASN A 142 -7.51 -2.00 -2.64
N ALA A 143 -7.18 -2.68 -3.75
CA ALA A 143 -5.84 -3.22 -3.94
C ALA A 143 -4.92 -2.16 -4.58
N HIS A 144 -3.75 -1.94 -3.99
CA HIS A 144 -2.66 -1.25 -4.66
C HIS A 144 -2.00 -2.24 -5.62
N VAL A 145 -2.01 -1.92 -6.91
CA VAL A 145 -1.53 -2.82 -7.97
C VAL A 145 -0.41 -2.14 -8.74
N TYR A 146 0.69 -2.85 -8.89
CA TYR A 146 1.71 -2.60 -9.90
C TYR A 146 1.44 -3.51 -11.10
N ALA A 147 1.45 -2.94 -12.29
CA ALA A 147 1.58 -3.70 -13.53
C ALA A 147 2.41 -2.88 -14.52
N ASN A 148 3.23 -3.55 -15.34
CA ASN A 148 4.02 -2.87 -16.35
C ASN A 148 3.09 -2.18 -17.36
N PRO A 149 3.09 -0.83 -17.43
CA PRO A 149 2.19 -0.10 -18.29
C PRO A 149 2.34 -0.54 -19.76
N LYS A 150 3.57 -0.60 -20.27
CA LYS A 150 3.84 -0.96 -21.67
C LYS A 150 3.21 -2.31 -22.05
N VAL A 151 3.32 -3.30 -21.17
CA VAL A 151 2.74 -4.63 -21.38
C VAL A 151 1.21 -4.57 -21.46
N LEU A 152 0.56 -3.77 -20.61
CA LEU A 152 -0.89 -3.56 -20.68
C LEU A 152 -1.34 -2.86 -21.96
N ALA A 153 -0.54 -1.91 -22.48
CA ALA A 153 -0.82 -1.24 -23.75
C ALA A 153 -0.71 -2.19 -24.96
N GLU A 154 0.35 -3.01 -24.97
CA GLU A 154 0.63 -3.95 -26.06
C GLU A 154 -0.30 -5.17 -26.03
N HIS A 155 -0.83 -5.52 -24.85
CA HIS A 155 -1.69 -6.67 -24.62
C HIS A 155 -2.98 -6.29 -23.85
N PRO A 156 -3.96 -5.64 -24.52
CA PRO A 156 -5.19 -5.18 -23.88
C PRO A 156 -6.00 -6.29 -23.17
N GLU A 157 -5.89 -7.54 -23.62
CA GLU A 157 -6.50 -8.71 -22.99
C GLU A 157 -6.04 -8.93 -21.54
N LEU A 158 -4.83 -8.46 -21.18
CA LEU A 158 -4.30 -8.59 -19.84
C LEU A 158 -5.03 -7.73 -18.81
N HIS A 159 -5.78 -6.71 -19.24
CA HIS A 159 -6.62 -5.95 -18.32
C HIS A 159 -7.68 -6.83 -17.65
N VAL A 160 -8.24 -7.79 -18.38
CA VAL A 160 -9.17 -8.79 -17.81
C VAL A 160 -8.45 -9.64 -16.76
N VAL A 161 -7.24 -10.11 -17.09
CA VAL A 161 -6.44 -10.94 -16.20
C VAL A 161 -6.07 -10.19 -14.92
N ILE A 162 -5.59 -8.95 -15.02
CA ILE A 162 -5.27 -8.10 -13.85
C ILE A 162 -6.52 -7.83 -13.00
N ALA A 163 -7.67 -7.57 -13.63
CA ALA A 163 -8.92 -7.38 -12.89
C ALA A 163 -9.34 -8.65 -12.14
N GLN A 164 -9.19 -9.82 -12.77
CA GLN A 164 -9.49 -11.12 -12.14
C GLN A 164 -8.55 -11.42 -10.98
N ILE A 165 -7.23 -11.26 -11.17
CA ILE A 165 -6.24 -11.43 -10.11
C ILE A 165 -6.54 -10.49 -8.94
N SER A 166 -6.81 -9.22 -9.23
CA SER A 166 -7.11 -8.20 -8.20
C SER A 166 -8.39 -8.50 -7.45
N GLN A 167 -9.42 -9.01 -8.14
CA GLN A 167 -10.67 -9.44 -7.50
C GLN A 167 -10.44 -10.66 -6.59
N LEU A 168 -9.72 -11.67 -7.07
CA LEU A 168 -9.40 -12.86 -6.27
C LEU A 168 -8.54 -12.51 -5.05
N PHE A 169 -7.52 -11.67 -5.25
CA PHE A 169 -6.69 -11.14 -4.17
C PHE A 169 -7.55 -10.39 -3.14
N THR A 170 -8.43 -9.50 -3.59
CA THR A 170 -9.25 -8.70 -2.68
C THR A 170 -10.24 -9.57 -1.89
N ALA A 171 -10.93 -10.49 -2.57
CA ALA A 171 -11.95 -11.34 -1.96
C ALA A 171 -11.36 -12.43 -1.05
N HIS A 172 -10.29 -13.11 -1.48
CA HIS A 172 -9.79 -14.30 -0.79
C HIS A 172 -8.53 -14.06 0.05
N TYR A 173 -7.82 -12.95 -0.17
CA TYR A 173 -6.61 -12.63 0.60
C TYR A 173 -6.80 -11.37 1.46
N ALA A 174 -7.12 -10.24 0.83
CA ALA A 174 -7.22 -8.96 1.54
C ALA A 174 -8.40 -8.92 2.53
N THR A 175 -9.55 -9.51 2.19
CA THR A 175 -10.72 -9.54 3.07
C THR A 175 -10.44 -10.30 4.37
N PRO A 176 -10.00 -11.57 4.37
CA PRO A 176 -9.61 -12.26 5.61
C PRO A 176 -8.47 -11.56 6.36
N LEU A 177 -7.49 -10.98 5.65
CA LEU A 177 -6.42 -10.20 6.27
C LEU A 177 -6.98 -9.00 7.03
N ALA A 178 -7.95 -8.28 6.48
CA ALA A 178 -8.57 -7.13 7.13
C ALA A 178 -9.40 -7.54 8.36
N GLU A 179 -10.13 -8.65 8.29
CA GLU A 179 -10.84 -9.21 9.45
C GLU A 179 -9.89 -9.61 10.58
N LEU A 180 -8.78 -10.26 10.22
CA LEU A 180 -7.73 -10.62 11.18
C LEU A 180 -7.09 -9.36 11.78
N PHE A 181 -6.81 -8.35 10.97
CA PHE A 181 -6.26 -7.08 11.44
C PHE A 181 -7.21 -6.38 12.42
N ALA A 182 -8.51 -6.34 12.13
CA ALA A 182 -9.52 -5.77 13.03
C ALA A 182 -9.61 -6.56 14.35
N THR A 183 -9.57 -7.89 14.28
CA THR A 183 -9.56 -8.78 15.46
C THR A 183 -8.33 -8.52 16.34
N ASN A 184 -7.15 -8.42 15.72
CA ASN A 184 -5.90 -8.15 16.44
C ASN A 184 -5.90 -6.74 17.05
N CYS A 185 -6.43 -5.73 16.35
CA CYS A 185 -6.65 -4.40 16.93
C CYS A 185 -7.51 -4.43 18.19
N TYR A 186 -8.60 -5.22 18.17
CA TYR A 186 -9.46 -5.39 19.34
C TYR A 186 -8.70 -6.03 20.51
N ARG A 187 -7.96 -7.12 20.26
CA ARG A 187 -7.11 -7.79 21.27
C ARG A 187 -6.03 -6.87 21.84
N ALA A 188 -5.47 -6.01 21.01
CA ALA A 188 -4.48 -5.01 21.39
C ALA A 188 -5.05 -3.85 22.22
N GLY A 189 -6.38 -3.71 22.30
CA GLY A 189 -7.03 -2.53 22.86
C GLY A 189 -6.86 -1.27 22.00
N TRP A 190 -6.59 -1.41 20.69
CA TRP A 190 -6.43 -0.28 19.76
C TRP A 190 -7.77 0.25 19.22
N SER A 191 -8.89 -0.41 19.52
CA SER A 191 -10.22 0.02 19.10
C SER A 191 -10.58 1.36 19.75
N SER A 192 -10.81 2.40 18.93
CA SER A 192 -11.32 3.69 19.43
C SER A 192 -12.72 3.51 20.00
N SER A 193 -12.88 3.76 21.30
CA SER A 193 -14.17 3.88 21.96
C SER A 193 -14.93 5.17 21.60
N SER A 194 -14.42 6.00 20.67
CA SER A 194 -15.13 7.22 20.27
C SER A 194 -16.36 6.88 19.41
N THR A 195 -17.52 7.15 19.99
CA THR A 195 -18.85 7.08 19.37
C THR A 195 -19.07 8.11 18.27
N GLN A 196 -18.17 9.09 18.10
CA GLN A 196 -18.33 10.20 17.17
C GLN A 196 -17.21 10.20 16.13
N ASP A 197 -17.55 9.62 14.99
CA ASP A 197 -17.64 10.32 13.69
C ASP A 197 -17.57 9.24 12.60
N PRO A 198 -18.62 9.04 11.80
CA PRO A 198 -18.48 8.25 10.60
C PRO A 198 -17.50 9.02 9.71
N TYR A 199 -16.29 8.49 9.54
CA TYR A 199 -15.50 8.88 8.38
C TYR A 199 -16.42 8.78 7.17
N PRO A 200 -16.47 9.81 6.30
CA PRO A 200 -17.38 9.82 5.17
C PRO A 200 -17.17 8.51 4.41
N GLN A 201 -18.17 7.63 4.47
CA GLN A 201 -18.17 6.48 3.58
C GLN A 201 -18.18 7.08 2.19
N ALA A 202 -17.12 6.84 1.43
CA ALA A 202 -17.09 7.25 0.05
C ALA A 202 -18.33 6.63 -0.61
N ASN A 203 -19.25 7.47 -1.07
CA ASN A 203 -20.40 7.02 -1.85
C ASN A 203 -19.85 6.28 -3.05
N ARG A 204 -19.85 4.95 -2.99
CA ARG A 204 -19.23 4.15 -4.04
C ARG A 204 -20.13 4.24 -5.26
N THR A 205 -19.54 4.63 -6.37
CA THR A 205 -20.18 4.57 -7.69
C THR A 205 -20.63 3.15 -8.00
N ASP A 206 -21.70 3.04 -8.77
CA ASP A 206 -22.28 1.79 -9.24
C ASP A 206 -21.20 0.79 -9.71
N ASP A 207 -21.19 -0.39 -9.06
CA ASP A 207 -20.44 -1.63 -9.36
C ASP A 207 -20.17 -1.84 -10.86
N SER A 208 -21.22 -1.62 -11.64
CA SER A 208 -21.29 -1.93 -13.07
C SER A 208 -20.53 -0.94 -13.95
N LYS A 209 -20.17 0.24 -13.42
CA LYS A 209 -19.51 1.33 -14.18
C LYS A 209 -18.02 1.45 -13.92
N LEU A 210 -17.48 0.68 -12.96
CA LEU A 210 -16.06 0.72 -12.67
C LEU A 210 -15.28 0.08 -13.83
N PRO A 211 -14.18 0.70 -14.28
CA PRO A 211 -13.35 0.11 -15.32
C PRO A 211 -12.66 -1.17 -14.84
N LEU A 212 -12.31 -2.08 -15.75
CA LEU A 212 -11.56 -3.31 -15.41
C LEU A 212 -10.26 -2.97 -14.67
N VAL A 213 -9.46 -2.12 -15.30
CA VAL A 213 -8.30 -1.46 -14.68
C VAL A 213 -8.53 0.05 -14.81
N PRO A 214 -8.57 0.80 -13.69
CA PRO A 214 -8.69 2.24 -13.71
C PRO A 214 -7.42 2.90 -14.26
N PRO A 215 -7.45 4.21 -14.57
CA PRO A 215 -6.22 4.96 -14.81
C PRO A 215 -5.27 4.86 -13.60
N PRO A 216 -3.96 5.02 -13.83
CA PRO A 216 -3.00 5.07 -12.74
C PRO A 216 -3.28 6.27 -11.82
N ILE A 217 -2.91 6.19 -10.53
CA ILE A 217 -3.15 7.28 -9.55
C ILE A 217 -2.51 8.58 -10.03
N THR A 218 -1.28 8.47 -10.53
CA THR A 218 -0.52 9.58 -11.11
C THR A 218 -0.32 9.29 -12.60
N PRO A 219 -0.57 10.27 -13.49
CA PRO A 219 -0.25 10.13 -14.91
C PRO A 219 1.19 9.66 -15.12
N GLY A 220 1.42 8.73 -16.05
CA GLY A 220 2.74 8.16 -16.31
C GLY A 220 3.28 7.18 -15.27
N SER A 221 2.53 6.87 -14.19
CA SER A 221 2.94 5.88 -13.19
C SER A 221 2.41 4.47 -13.52
N SER A 222 3.07 3.46 -12.96
CA SER A 222 2.63 2.05 -12.98
C SER A 222 1.79 1.67 -11.76
N HIS A 223 1.31 2.66 -11.00
CA HIS A 223 0.56 2.46 -9.77
C HIS A 223 -0.94 2.62 -10.01
N PHE A 224 -1.66 1.52 -9.88
CA PHE A 224 -3.11 1.47 -9.96
C PHE A 224 -3.73 1.22 -8.58
N VAL A 225 -4.93 1.74 -8.35
CA VAL A 225 -5.76 1.38 -7.20
C VAL A 225 -7.01 0.74 -7.73
N ILE A 226 -7.09 -0.58 -7.63
CA ILE A 226 -8.19 -1.34 -8.17
C ILE A 226 -9.22 -1.57 -7.06
N PRO A 227 -10.42 -0.98 -7.16
CA PRO A 227 -11.50 -1.24 -6.21
C PRO A 227 -11.95 -2.70 -6.32
N GLY A 228 -12.08 -3.39 -5.18
CA GLY A 228 -12.69 -4.72 -5.16
C GLY A 228 -14.16 -4.66 -5.57
N ARG A 229 -14.78 -5.76 -5.96
CA ARG A 229 -16.19 -5.81 -6.37
C ARG A 229 -16.94 -6.86 -5.57
N PRO A 230 -18.28 -6.82 -5.53
CA PRO A 230 -19.06 -7.95 -5.07
C PRO A 230 -18.73 -9.19 -5.89
N MET A 231 -18.78 -10.37 -5.27
CA MET A 231 -18.56 -11.64 -5.96
C MET A 231 -19.46 -11.75 -7.21
N ASP A 232 -18.97 -12.45 -8.23
CA ASP A 232 -19.63 -12.68 -9.52
C ASP A 232 -19.89 -11.43 -10.39
N THR A 233 -19.70 -10.22 -9.88
CA THR A 233 -19.91 -8.98 -10.64
C THR A 233 -18.91 -8.84 -11.78
N LEU A 234 -17.64 -9.20 -11.55
CA LEU A 234 -16.64 -9.20 -12.61
C LEU A 234 -17.01 -10.19 -13.73
N HIS A 235 -17.45 -11.41 -13.39
CA HIS A 235 -17.85 -12.41 -14.39
C HIS A 235 -19.03 -11.93 -15.25
N ARG A 236 -20.04 -11.31 -14.61
CA ARG A 236 -21.16 -10.67 -15.33
C ARG A 236 -20.68 -9.56 -16.26
N LEU A 237 -19.76 -8.72 -15.80
CA LEU A 237 -19.21 -7.62 -16.60
C LEU A 237 -18.41 -8.12 -17.80
N LEU A 238 -17.63 -9.18 -17.63
CA LEU A 238 -16.88 -9.81 -18.72
C LEU A 238 -17.78 -10.39 -19.81
N SER A 239 -19.05 -10.65 -19.49
CA SER A 239 -20.06 -11.07 -20.46
C SER A 239 -20.70 -9.89 -21.22
N CYS A 240 -20.41 -8.64 -20.82
CA CYS A 240 -20.92 -7.43 -21.46
C CYS A 240 -19.88 -6.84 -22.45
N PRO A 241 -20.27 -6.53 -23.71
CA PRO A 241 -19.34 -6.03 -24.73
C PRO A 241 -18.85 -4.59 -24.54
N GLN A 242 -19.31 -3.87 -23.51
CA GLN A 242 -18.99 -2.45 -23.26
C GLN A 242 -18.04 -2.24 -22.07
N LEU A 243 -17.06 -3.13 -21.91
CA LEU A 243 -16.10 -3.00 -20.82
C LEU A 243 -15.14 -1.84 -21.05
N LEU A 244 -15.26 -0.84 -20.18
CA LEU A 244 -14.30 0.25 -20.10
C LEU A 244 -13.08 -0.27 -19.35
N SER A 245 -11.93 -0.19 -19.98
CA SER A 245 -10.65 -0.33 -19.32
C SER A 245 -9.81 0.87 -19.70
N TYR A 246 -8.96 1.36 -18.80
CA TYR A 246 -8.03 2.41 -19.16
C TYR A 246 -7.10 1.88 -20.26
N LEU A 247 -7.14 2.51 -21.43
CA LEU A 247 -6.17 2.28 -22.49
C LEU A 247 -5.27 3.50 -22.61
N PRO A 248 -3.94 3.32 -22.60
CA PRO A 248 -3.00 4.41 -22.83
C PRO A 248 -3.21 4.98 -24.22
N LYS A 249 -3.02 6.29 -24.38
CA LYS A 249 -3.08 6.89 -25.71
C LYS A 249 -1.74 6.68 -26.41
N SER A 250 -1.77 6.28 -27.67
CA SER A 250 -0.58 6.26 -28.51
C SER A 250 -0.68 7.43 -29.47
N ASP A 251 0.02 8.52 -29.17
CA ASP A 251 0.19 9.60 -30.14
C ASP A 251 1.44 9.32 -30.99
N ALA A 252 1.25 9.19 -32.31
CA ALA A 252 2.32 9.05 -33.31
C ALA A 252 3.30 7.85 -33.13
N GLY A 253 2.81 6.70 -32.65
CA GLY A 253 3.64 5.49 -32.46
C GLY A 253 4.49 5.51 -31.19
N HIS A 254 4.36 6.57 -30.38
CA HIS A 254 4.87 6.62 -29.03
C HIS A 254 3.69 6.43 -28.06
N VAL A 255 3.76 5.39 -27.22
CA VAL A 255 2.78 5.19 -26.16
C VAL A 255 3.02 6.27 -25.10
N THR A 256 2.12 7.25 -25.04
CA THR A 256 2.12 8.33 -24.05
C THR A 256 1.10 8.01 -22.96
N TRP A 257 1.60 7.92 -21.72
CA TRP A 257 0.81 7.64 -20.52
C TRP A 257 0.31 8.91 -19.87
#